data_AF-A0A1L5KRR4-F1
#
_entry.id   AF-A0A1L5KRR4-F1
#
_cell.length_a   1.000
_cell.length_b   1.000
_cell.length_c   1.000
_cell.angle_alpha   90.00
_cell.angle_beta   90.00
_cell.angle_gamma   90.00
#
_symmetry.space_group_name_H-M   'P 1'
#
loop_
_entity.id
_entity.type
_entity.pdbx_description
1 polymer ?
#
loop_
_entity_poly.entity_id
_entity_poly.type
_entity_poly.pdbx_seq_one_letter_code
_entity_poly.pdbx_strand_id
1 'polypeptide(L)'
;KLEVDRESIRRINAKQAYLGRWMLLVTIGFLQAIIATVGDLVLGIQCEHPLLFILAGIFCSFIYINIIYALAVAFRHIGKAIAVILVIVQIPGASGLYPIEMMPDFFRKLHPWLPFTYGINAMRGPIAGTYSNHYWLDMLHLFWYLPAALFVGLVVRRYAMNLNALFDRRLGDTDLMITEHNSMVNEQVSLASVFRTVSDSKELKAIITRRAHRFFARYPMMIVAGLALLTILPFVFLI
;
A
#
# COMPACT_ATOMS: atom_id res chain seq x y z
N LYS A 1 6.29 13.51 -8.62
CA LYS A 1 5.71 14.05 -7.37
C LYS A 1 4.23 13.65 -7.25
N LEU A 2 3.75 13.32 -6.04
CA LEU A 2 2.35 12.89 -5.79
C LEU A 2 1.51 14.01 -5.16
N GLU A 3 2.14 14.94 -4.46
CA GLU A 3 1.47 16.12 -3.91
C GLU A 3 1.28 17.16 -5.00
N VAL A 4 0.09 17.76 -5.02
CA VAL A 4 -0.25 18.88 -5.90
C VAL A 4 0.57 20.08 -5.44
N ASP A 5 1.30 20.69 -6.36
CA ASP A 5 2.11 21.86 -6.08
C ASP A 5 1.19 23.02 -5.62
N ARG A 6 1.42 23.49 -4.39
CA ARG A 6 0.57 24.50 -3.74
C ARG A 6 1.09 25.91 -3.94
N GLU A 7 2.27 26.08 -4.54
CA GLU A 7 2.92 27.40 -4.64
C GLU A 7 2.11 28.43 -5.45
N SER A 8 1.26 28.00 -6.39
CA SER A 8 0.51 28.90 -7.28
C SER A 8 -0.95 29.15 -6.87
N ILE A 9 -1.59 28.28 -6.07
CA ILE A 9 -3.06 28.33 -5.86
C ILE A 9 -3.41 28.50 -4.37
N ARG A 10 -3.78 29.73 -4.00
CA ARG A 10 -3.84 30.26 -2.62
C ARG A 10 -4.91 29.65 -1.68
N ARG A 11 -5.76 28.69 -2.08
CA ARG A 11 -6.78 28.06 -1.18
C ARG A 11 -7.22 26.65 -1.60
N ILE A 12 -6.30 25.69 -1.77
CA ILE A 12 -6.71 24.30 -2.03
C ILE A 12 -6.84 23.52 -0.73
N ASN A 13 -8.04 22.98 -0.45
CA ASN A 13 -8.26 22.06 0.65
C ASN A 13 -7.54 20.73 0.37
N ALA A 14 -6.95 20.09 1.39
CA ALA A 14 -6.23 18.82 1.23
C ALA A 14 -7.07 17.72 0.54
N LYS A 15 -8.40 17.73 0.74
CA LYS A 15 -9.34 16.84 0.05
C LYS A 15 -9.45 17.13 -1.45
N GLN A 16 -9.46 18.41 -1.84
CA GLN A 16 -9.53 18.84 -3.24
C GLN A 16 -8.23 18.53 -3.98
N ALA A 17 -7.07 18.71 -3.35
CA ALA A 17 -5.79 18.32 -3.92
C ALA A 17 -5.72 16.80 -4.18
N TYR A 18 -6.18 16.00 -3.21
CA TYR A 18 -6.27 14.55 -3.35
C TYR A 18 -7.21 14.14 -4.49
N LEU A 19 -8.45 14.66 -4.50
CA LEU A 19 -9.44 14.34 -5.54
C LEU A 19 -8.98 14.79 -6.92
N GLY A 20 -8.37 15.97 -7.04
CA GLY A 20 -7.87 16.48 -8.33
C GLY A 20 -6.76 15.58 -8.89
N ARG A 21 -5.83 15.13 -8.05
CA ARG A 21 -4.78 14.21 -8.49
C ARG A 21 -5.33 12.83 -8.82
N TRP A 22 -6.24 12.32 -8.01
CA TRP A 22 -6.91 11.04 -8.26
C TRP A 22 -7.66 11.06 -9.59
N MET A 23 -8.47 12.09 -9.85
CA MET A 23 -9.23 12.23 -11.08
C MET A 23 -8.31 12.31 -12.30
N LEU A 24 -7.20 13.04 -12.20
CA LEU A 24 -6.19 13.11 -13.26
C LEU A 24 -5.63 11.71 -13.58
N LEU A 25 -5.22 10.96 -12.56
CA LEU A 25 -4.66 9.62 -12.75
C LEU A 25 -5.68 8.64 -13.34
N VAL A 26 -6.93 8.68 -12.87
CA VAL A 26 -8.03 7.86 -13.40
C VAL A 26 -8.30 8.18 -14.86
N THR A 27 -8.38 9.46 -15.24
CA THR A 27 -8.61 9.86 -16.64
C THR A 27 -7.49 9.37 -17.56
N ILE A 28 -6.22 9.55 -17.16
CA ILE A 28 -5.08 9.03 -17.93
C ILE A 28 -5.16 7.51 -18.05
N GLY A 29 -5.43 6.81 -16.96
CA GLY A 29 -5.50 5.36 -16.97
C GLY A 29 -6.68 4.79 -17.76
N PHE A 30 -7.82 5.50 -17.83
CA PHE A 30 -8.93 5.13 -18.69
C PHE A 30 -8.56 5.29 -20.16
N LEU A 31 -7.91 6.40 -20.51
CA LEU A 31 -7.43 6.62 -21.87
C LEU A 31 -6.42 5.53 -22.27
N GLN A 32 -5.48 5.20 -21.39
CA GLN A 32 -4.51 4.12 -21.62
C GLN A 32 -5.19 2.75 -21.79
N ALA A 33 -6.18 2.44 -20.97
CA ALA A 33 -6.92 1.18 -21.06
C ALA A 33 -7.70 1.07 -22.37
N ILE A 34 -8.35 2.16 -22.79
CA ILE A 34 -9.06 2.21 -24.08
C ILE A 34 -8.07 2.06 -25.23
N ILE A 35 -6.98 2.82 -25.24
CA ILE A 35 -5.96 2.73 -26.30
C ILE A 35 -5.38 1.32 -26.38
N ALA A 36 -5.05 0.70 -25.25
CA ALA A 36 -4.51 -0.67 -25.22
C ALA A 36 -5.53 -1.69 -25.74
N THR A 37 -6.76 -1.69 -25.20
CA THR A 37 -7.78 -2.67 -25.59
C THR A 37 -8.29 -2.49 -27.01
N VAL A 38 -8.45 -1.25 -27.48
CA VAL A 38 -8.80 -0.97 -28.88
C VAL A 38 -7.63 -1.29 -29.81
N GLY A 39 -6.40 -0.97 -29.41
CA GLY A 39 -5.19 -1.35 -30.15
C GLY A 39 -5.11 -2.86 -30.37
N ASP A 40 -5.35 -3.63 -29.32
CA ASP A 40 -5.43 -5.10 -29.35
C ASP A 40 -6.49 -5.62 -30.33
N LEU A 41 -7.67 -5.00 -30.35
CA LEU A 41 -8.73 -5.36 -31.32
C LEU A 41 -8.36 -4.99 -32.76
N VAL A 42 -7.69 -3.85 -32.97
CA VAL A 42 -7.21 -3.41 -34.29
C VAL A 42 -6.09 -4.32 -34.81
N LEU A 43 -5.27 -4.89 -33.93
CA LEU A 43 -4.27 -5.90 -34.26
C LEU A 43 -4.88 -7.24 -34.73
N GLY A 44 -6.21 -7.38 -34.66
CA GLY A 44 -6.93 -8.56 -35.17
C GLY A 44 -6.99 -9.72 -34.20
N ILE A 45 -6.90 -9.45 -32.89
CA ILE A 45 -7.11 -10.48 -31.86
C ILE A 45 -8.53 -11.03 -31.98
N GLN A 46 -8.66 -12.36 -31.92
CA GLN A 46 -9.95 -13.04 -31.89
C GLN A 46 -10.68 -12.65 -30.59
N CYS A 47 -11.82 -11.99 -30.72
CA CYS A 47 -12.62 -11.56 -29.58
C CYS A 47 -14.10 -11.66 -29.91
N GLU A 48 -14.78 -12.61 -29.26
CA GLU A 48 -16.22 -12.85 -29.41
C GLU A 48 -17.04 -11.63 -28.95
N HIS A 49 -16.60 -10.98 -27.85
CA HIS A 49 -17.30 -9.85 -27.27
C HIS A 49 -16.37 -8.64 -27.04
N PRO A 50 -16.09 -7.84 -28.10
CA PRO A 50 -15.16 -6.71 -28.03
C PRO A 50 -15.54 -5.65 -26.99
N LEU A 51 -16.83 -5.38 -26.81
CA LEU A 51 -17.31 -4.40 -25.82
C LEU A 51 -17.02 -4.85 -24.38
N LEU A 52 -17.21 -6.14 -24.06
CA LEU A 52 -16.93 -6.68 -22.74
C LEU A 52 -15.43 -6.71 -22.45
N PHE A 53 -14.61 -6.92 -23.48
CA PHE A 53 -13.15 -6.84 -23.38
C PHE A 53 -12.67 -5.43 -23.01
N ILE A 54 -13.15 -4.40 -23.71
CA ILE A 54 -12.82 -3.00 -23.40
C ILE A 54 -13.30 -2.64 -21.99
N LEU A 55 -14.52 -3.04 -21.62
CA LEU A 55 -15.07 -2.78 -20.29
C LEU A 55 -14.21 -3.42 -19.18
N ALA A 56 -13.78 -4.67 -19.37
CA ALA A 56 -12.89 -5.35 -18.43
C ALA A 56 -11.55 -4.61 -18.29
N GLY A 57 -10.97 -4.14 -19.39
CA GLY A 57 -9.73 -3.37 -19.37
C GLY A 57 -9.86 -2.03 -18.62
N ILE A 58 -10.93 -1.27 -18.88
CA ILE A 58 -11.21 -0.01 -18.17
C ILE A 58 -11.41 -0.28 -16.68
N PHE A 59 -12.17 -1.32 -16.33
CA PHE A 59 -12.43 -1.66 -14.94
C PHE A 59 -11.17 -2.12 -14.21
N CYS A 60 -10.33 -2.97 -14.83
CA CYS A 60 -9.03 -3.33 -14.30
C CYS A 60 -8.17 -2.09 -14.04
N SER A 61 -8.06 -1.19 -15.02
CA SER A 61 -7.32 0.07 -14.88
C SER A 61 -7.82 0.90 -13.69
N PHE A 62 -9.15 1.02 -13.53
CA PHE A 62 -9.75 1.69 -12.39
C PHE A 62 -9.31 1.09 -11.05
N ILE A 63 -9.39 -0.24 -10.90
CA ILE A 63 -9.03 -0.94 -9.66
C ILE A 63 -7.54 -0.74 -9.36
N TYR A 64 -6.65 -0.93 -10.34
CA TYR A 64 -5.21 -0.78 -10.14
C TYR A 64 -4.78 0.63 -9.75
N ILE A 65 -5.36 1.65 -10.38
CA ILE A 65 -5.08 3.05 -10.03
C ILE A 65 -5.50 3.31 -8.59
N ASN A 66 -6.66 2.82 -8.16
CA ASN A 66 -7.12 3.00 -6.79
C ASN A 66 -6.23 2.25 -5.78
N ILE A 67 -5.80 1.03 -6.07
CA ILE A 67 -4.88 0.27 -5.21
C ILE A 67 -3.54 1.00 -5.07
N ILE A 68 -2.91 1.34 -6.19
CA ILE A 68 -1.59 1.97 -6.21
C ILE A 68 -1.66 3.36 -5.56
N TYR A 69 -2.70 4.14 -5.86
CA TYR A 69 -2.87 5.47 -5.30
C TYR A 69 -3.13 5.43 -3.79
N ALA A 70 -4.00 4.52 -3.31
CA ALA A 70 -4.24 4.34 -1.88
C ALA A 70 -2.95 3.96 -1.13
N LEU A 71 -2.16 3.05 -1.70
CA LEU A 71 -0.90 2.60 -1.11
C LEU A 71 0.17 3.70 -1.11
N ALA A 72 0.30 4.42 -2.23
CA ALA A 72 1.25 5.52 -2.36
C ALA A 72 0.90 6.71 -1.46
N VAL A 73 -0.39 6.96 -1.21
CA VAL A 73 -0.83 8.02 -0.28
C VAL A 73 -0.67 7.59 1.18
N ALA A 74 -0.85 6.31 1.51
CA ALA A 74 -0.68 5.81 2.89
C ALA A 74 0.80 5.79 3.34
N PHE A 75 1.72 5.38 2.46
CA PHE A 75 3.12 5.10 2.82
C PHE A 75 4.16 5.96 2.07
N ARG A 76 3.72 6.98 1.31
CA ARG A 76 4.59 7.88 0.53
C ARG A 76 5.62 7.12 -0.32
N HIS A 77 6.92 7.23 0.00
CA HIS A 77 8.02 6.59 -0.74
C HIS A 77 8.01 5.06 -0.60
N ILE A 78 7.77 4.55 0.61
CA ILE A 78 7.67 3.11 0.88
C ILE A 78 6.48 2.51 0.12
N GLY A 79 5.36 3.23 0.06
CA GLY A 79 4.16 2.79 -0.64
C GLY A 79 4.38 2.56 -2.13
N LYS A 80 5.19 3.41 -2.76
CA LYS A 80 5.58 3.22 -4.16
C LYS A 80 6.44 1.96 -4.34
N ALA A 81 7.38 1.71 -3.43
CA ALA A 81 8.20 0.51 -3.49
C ALA A 81 7.35 -0.76 -3.33
N ILE A 82 6.41 -0.77 -2.38
CA ILE A 82 5.47 -1.89 -2.20
C ILE A 82 4.59 -2.05 -3.44
N ALA A 83 4.11 -0.96 -4.05
CA ALA A 83 3.32 -1.04 -5.28
C ALA A 83 4.10 -1.72 -6.42
N VAL A 84 5.39 -1.37 -6.58
CA VAL A 84 6.27 -2.01 -7.58
C VAL A 84 6.47 -3.49 -7.28
N ILE A 85 6.74 -3.84 -6.02
CA ILE A 85 6.88 -5.25 -5.61
C ILE A 85 5.59 -6.03 -5.89
N LEU A 86 4.43 -5.46 -5.58
CA LEU A 86 3.14 -6.06 -5.88
C LEU A 86 2.97 -6.33 -7.38
N VAL A 87 3.39 -5.41 -8.24
CA VAL A 87 3.34 -5.63 -9.70
C VAL A 87 4.27 -6.78 -10.10
N ILE A 88 5.50 -6.81 -9.60
CA ILE A 88 6.49 -7.85 -9.95
C ILE A 88 6.00 -9.24 -9.54
N VAL A 89 5.45 -9.38 -8.34
CA VAL A 89 4.96 -10.67 -7.82
C VAL A 89 3.71 -11.14 -8.58
N GLN A 90 2.89 -10.21 -9.09
CA GLN A 90 1.66 -10.54 -9.82
C GLN A 90 1.93 -11.16 -11.19
N ILE A 91 3.02 -10.80 -11.87
CA ILE A 91 3.36 -11.32 -13.20
C ILE A 91 3.42 -12.87 -13.23
N PRO A 92 4.21 -13.55 -12.38
CA PRO A 92 4.19 -15.01 -12.30
C PRO A 92 2.98 -15.55 -11.53
N GLY A 93 2.45 -14.77 -10.56
CA GLY A 93 1.41 -15.24 -9.65
C GLY A 93 0.00 -15.31 -10.24
N ALA A 94 -0.28 -14.67 -11.37
CA ALA A 94 -1.63 -14.55 -11.92
C ALA A 94 -1.96 -15.52 -13.06
N SER A 95 -1.17 -16.59 -13.23
CA SER A 95 -1.33 -17.57 -14.32
C SER A 95 -1.29 -16.99 -15.74
N GLY A 96 -0.77 -15.77 -15.92
CA GLY A 96 -0.74 -15.09 -17.21
C GLY A 96 0.30 -15.66 -18.18
N LEU A 97 1.44 -16.10 -17.64
CA LEU A 97 2.57 -16.64 -18.40
C LEU A 97 2.55 -18.18 -18.49
N TYR A 98 2.22 -18.83 -17.39
CA TYR A 98 2.14 -20.28 -17.28
C TYR A 98 0.90 -20.69 -16.47
N PRO A 99 0.35 -21.89 -16.68
CA PRO A 99 -0.69 -22.44 -15.81
C PRO A 99 -0.24 -22.42 -14.36
N ILE A 100 -1.15 -22.09 -13.44
CA ILE A 100 -0.80 -21.94 -12.01
C ILE A 100 -0.34 -23.28 -11.41
N GLU A 101 -0.79 -24.39 -11.98
CA GLU A 101 -0.45 -25.74 -11.58
C GLU A 101 1.05 -26.05 -11.73
N MET A 102 1.72 -25.38 -12.68
CA MET A 102 3.15 -25.52 -12.98
C MET A 102 4.04 -24.64 -12.09
N MET A 103 3.44 -23.75 -11.31
CA MET A 103 4.16 -22.84 -10.43
C MET A 103 4.45 -23.49 -9.05
N PRO A 104 5.50 -23.05 -8.34
CA PRO A 104 5.76 -23.46 -6.96
C PRO A 104 4.57 -23.20 -6.02
N ASP A 105 4.47 -23.98 -4.93
CA ASP A 105 3.39 -23.90 -3.95
C ASP A 105 3.11 -22.50 -3.41
N PHE A 106 4.15 -21.68 -3.27
CA PHE A 106 4.02 -20.29 -2.85
C PHE A 106 3.10 -19.49 -3.78
N PHE A 107 3.33 -19.55 -5.09
CA PHE A 107 2.52 -18.83 -6.07
C PHE A 107 1.11 -19.43 -6.19
N ARG A 108 0.98 -20.76 -6.07
CA ARG A 108 -0.34 -21.42 -6.05
C ARG A 108 -1.22 -20.94 -4.90
N LYS A 109 -0.65 -20.79 -3.70
CA LYS A 109 -1.37 -20.27 -2.54
C LYS A 109 -1.66 -18.77 -2.64
N LEU A 110 -0.77 -18.01 -3.31
CA LEU A 110 -0.91 -16.56 -3.46
C LEU A 110 -1.93 -16.18 -4.55
N HIS A 111 -2.00 -16.95 -5.64
CA HIS A 111 -2.85 -16.74 -6.82
C HIS A 111 -4.29 -16.27 -6.52
N PRO A 112 -5.07 -16.90 -5.60
CA PRO A 112 -6.45 -16.47 -5.32
C PRO A 112 -6.56 -15.11 -4.63
N TRP A 113 -5.46 -14.59 -4.07
CA TRP A 113 -5.40 -13.29 -3.38
C TRP A 113 -4.91 -12.15 -4.28
N LEU A 114 -4.55 -12.45 -5.53
CA LEU A 114 -4.02 -11.46 -6.45
C LEU A 114 -5.15 -10.89 -7.32
N PRO A 115 -5.31 -9.55 -7.38
CA PRO A 115 -6.31 -8.96 -8.26
C PRO A 115 -6.01 -9.25 -9.74
N PHE A 116 -4.74 -9.48 -10.09
CA PHE A 116 -4.32 -9.74 -11.48
C PHE A 116 -4.87 -11.05 -12.03
N THR A 117 -5.07 -12.05 -11.16
CA THR A 117 -5.71 -13.31 -11.51
C THR A 117 -7.10 -13.10 -12.10
N TYR A 118 -7.95 -12.38 -11.36
CA TYR A 118 -9.32 -12.11 -11.75
C TYR A 118 -9.39 -11.13 -12.94
N GLY A 119 -8.45 -10.18 -13.04
CA GLY A 119 -8.38 -9.25 -14.17
C GLY A 119 -8.07 -9.95 -15.49
N ILE A 120 -7.09 -10.86 -15.47
CA ILE A 120 -6.75 -11.70 -16.63
C ILE A 120 -7.93 -12.60 -17.00
N ASN A 121 -8.59 -13.23 -16.03
CA ASN A 121 -9.74 -14.10 -16.30
C ASN A 121 -10.92 -13.33 -16.90
N ALA A 122 -11.21 -12.13 -16.39
CA ALA A 122 -12.22 -11.23 -16.92
C ALA A 122 -11.93 -10.77 -18.36
N MET A 123 -10.65 -10.68 -18.75
CA MET A 123 -10.25 -10.37 -20.13
C MET A 123 -10.22 -11.62 -21.04
N ARG A 124 -9.87 -12.79 -20.50
CA ARG A 124 -9.89 -14.07 -21.23
C ARG A 124 -11.30 -14.49 -21.63
N GLY A 125 -12.30 -14.28 -20.78
CA GLY A 125 -13.69 -14.65 -21.06
C GLY A 125 -14.22 -14.05 -22.39
N PRO A 126 -14.14 -12.73 -22.59
CA PRO A 126 -14.54 -12.09 -23.85
C PRO A 126 -13.74 -12.53 -25.09
N ILE A 127 -12.49 -12.97 -24.92
CA ILE A 127 -11.62 -13.47 -26.00
C ILE A 127 -12.02 -14.89 -26.40
N ALA A 128 -12.11 -15.81 -25.42
CA ALA A 128 -12.31 -17.23 -25.66
C ALA A 128 -13.79 -17.66 -25.74
N GLY A 129 -14.71 -16.74 -25.44
CA GLY A 129 -16.14 -16.98 -25.31
C GLY A 129 -16.58 -17.02 -23.85
N THR A 130 -17.56 -16.18 -23.48
CA THR A 130 -18.03 -16.08 -22.11
C THR A 130 -18.94 -17.25 -21.77
N TYR A 131 -18.54 -18.08 -20.79
CA TYR A 131 -19.38 -19.16 -20.28
C TYR A 131 -20.16 -18.71 -19.04
N SER A 132 -21.49 -18.66 -19.16
CA SER A 132 -22.39 -18.33 -18.05
C SER A 132 -22.02 -16.99 -17.38
N ASN A 133 -22.01 -16.93 -16.05
CA ASN A 133 -21.82 -15.71 -15.26
C ASN A 133 -20.38 -15.50 -14.75
N HIS A 134 -19.39 -16.25 -15.26
CA HIS A 134 -18.01 -16.20 -14.76
C HIS A 134 -17.38 -14.82 -14.91
N TYR A 135 -17.60 -14.15 -16.05
CA TYR A 135 -17.14 -12.78 -16.30
C TYR A 135 -17.58 -11.80 -15.19
N TRP A 136 -18.86 -11.85 -14.82
CA TRP A 136 -19.41 -10.96 -13.79
C TRP A 136 -18.91 -11.32 -12.39
N LEU A 137 -18.67 -12.60 -12.12
CA LEU A 137 -18.06 -13.04 -10.87
C LEU A 137 -16.63 -12.52 -10.75
N ASP A 138 -15.81 -12.62 -11.80
CA ASP A 138 -14.44 -12.09 -11.80
C ASP A 138 -14.43 -10.57 -11.62
N MET A 139 -15.36 -9.86 -12.29
CA MET A 139 -15.56 -8.42 -12.11
C MET A 139 -15.92 -8.07 -10.65
N LEU A 140 -16.78 -8.86 -10.03
CA LEU A 140 -17.20 -8.67 -8.64
C LEU A 140 -16.07 -8.97 -7.65
N HIS A 141 -15.22 -9.97 -7.92
CA HIS A 141 -14.01 -10.21 -7.13
C HIS A 141 -13.05 -9.03 -7.25
N LEU A 142 -12.83 -8.47 -8.45
CA LEU A 142 -12.04 -7.25 -8.63
C LEU A 142 -12.62 -6.09 -7.82
N PHE A 143 -13.93 -5.93 -7.85
CA PHE A 143 -14.61 -4.85 -7.14
C PHE A 143 -14.29 -4.88 -5.65
N TRP A 144 -14.17 -6.05 -5.02
CA TRP A 144 -13.86 -6.18 -3.59
C TRP A 144 -12.46 -5.69 -3.20
N TYR A 145 -11.53 -5.63 -4.15
CA TYR A 145 -10.22 -5.02 -3.91
C TYR A 145 -10.29 -3.50 -3.76
N LEU A 146 -11.34 -2.84 -4.28
CA LEU A 146 -11.52 -1.39 -4.13
C LEU A 146 -11.80 -0.96 -2.68
N PRO A 147 -12.82 -1.49 -1.97
CA PRO A 147 -13.04 -1.17 -0.57
C PRO A 147 -11.87 -1.67 0.30
N ALA A 148 -11.25 -2.81 -0.03
CA ALA A 148 -10.06 -3.27 0.68
C ALA A 148 -8.88 -2.29 0.56
N ALA A 149 -8.59 -1.80 -0.65
CA ALA A 149 -7.55 -0.81 -0.87
C ALA A 149 -7.84 0.52 -0.20
N LEU A 150 -9.09 0.99 -0.24
CA LEU A 150 -9.50 2.21 0.47
C LEU A 150 -9.40 2.04 1.98
N PHE A 151 -9.79 0.88 2.52
CA PHE A 151 -9.65 0.57 3.94
C PHE A 151 -8.19 0.57 4.37
N VAL A 152 -7.32 -0.12 3.63
CA VAL A 152 -5.87 -0.10 3.86
C VAL A 152 -5.33 1.33 3.75
N GLY A 153 -5.73 2.09 2.73
CA GLY A 153 -5.32 3.48 2.54
C GLY A 153 -5.72 4.41 3.69
N LEU A 154 -6.91 4.22 4.26
CA LEU A 154 -7.44 5.06 5.36
C LEU A 154 -6.89 4.64 6.73
N VAL A 155 -6.92 3.35 7.04
CA VAL A 155 -6.49 2.82 8.34
C VAL A 155 -4.98 2.88 8.46
N VAL A 156 -4.25 2.41 7.44
CA VAL A 156 -2.80 2.34 7.53
C VAL A 156 -2.18 3.73 7.45
N ARG A 157 -2.80 4.71 6.77
CA ARG A 157 -2.35 6.11 6.87
C ARG A 157 -2.29 6.61 8.31
N ARG A 158 -3.17 6.16 9.21
CA ARG A 158 -3.12 6.56 10.63
C ARG A 158 -1.90 5.97 11.36
N TYR A 159 -1.45 4.77 10.99
CA TYR A 159 -0.34 4.06 11.63
C TYR A 159 1.02 4.30 10.95
N ALA A 160 1.04 4.43 9.63
CA ALA A 160 2.24 4.59 8.81
C ALA A 160 2.89 5.97 8.95
N MET A 161 2.21 6.96 9.52
CA MET A 161 2.80 8.29 9.79
C MET A 161 4.07 8.20 10.65
N ASN A 162 4.10 7.29 11.64
CA ASN A 162 5.28 7.10 12.49
C ASN A 162 6.43 6.37 11.77
N LEU A 163 6.11 5.36 10.94
CA LEU A 163 7.10 4.62 10.16
C LEU A 163 7.68 5.47 9.03
N ASN A 164 6.85 6.22 8.31
CA ASN A 164 7.28 7.13 7.26
C ASN A 164 8.24 8.20 7.79
N ALA A 165 7.97 8.77 8.98
CA ALA A 165 8.85 9.76 9.60
C ALA A 165 10.21 9.18 10.03
N LEU A 166 10.25 7.91 10.42
CA LEU A 166 11.49 7.22 10.80
C LEU A 166 12.32 6.82 9.58
N PHE A 167 11.66 6.37 8.51
CA PHE A 167 12.34 6.03 7.25
C PHE A 167 12.80 7.25 6.47
N ASP A 168 12.02 8.35 6.41
CA ASP A 168 12.46 9.60 5.77
C ASP A 168 13.73 10.14 6.45
N ARG A 169 13.88 9.99 7.77
CA ARG A 169 15.14 10.34 8.47
C ARG A 169 16.31 9.45 8.03
N ARG A 170 16.12 8.14 7.98
CA ARG A 170 17.18 7.18 7.58
C ARG A 170 17.57 7.30 6.11
N LEU A 171 16.59 7.56 5.24
CA LEU A 171 16.80 7.80 3.81
C LEU A 171 17.39 9.18 3.55
N GLY A 172 17.15 10.19 4.39
CA GLY A 172 17.85 11.48 4.33
C GLY A 172 19.30 11.41 4.81
N ASP A 173 19.61 10.48 5.73
CA ASP A 173 21.00 10.19 6.14
C ASP A 173 21.81 9.49 5.04
N THR A 174 21.13 8.86 4.08
CA THR A 174 21.76 8.20 2.94
C THR A 174 21.60 9.13 1.74
N ASP A 175 22.66 9.80 1.29
CA ASP A 175 22.67 10.87 0.26
C ASP A 175 22.24 10.41 -1.18
N LEU A 176 21.43 9.35 -1.25
CA LEU A 176 20.98 8.59 -2.40
C LEU A 176 19.57 9.00 -2.86
N MET A 177 18.84 9.81 -2.08
CA MET A 177 17.49 10.25 -2.43
C MET A 177 17.24 11.71 -2.03
N ILE A 178 16.87 12.57 -2.99
CA ILE A 178 16.42 13.94 -2.72
C ILE A 178 15.12 13.86 -1.90
N THR A 179 15.24 13.97 -0.59
CA THR A 179 14.11 14.03 0.34
C THR A 179 13.46 15.42 0.25
N GLU A 180 12.20 15.46 -0.19
CA GLU A 180 11.40 16.68 -0.22
C GLU A 180 11.00 17.01 1.24
N HIS A 181 11.75 17.94 1.85
CA HIS A 181 11.45 18.45 3.19
C HIS A 181 10.13 19.23 3.11
N ASN A 182 9.02 18.64 3.55
CA ASN A 182 7.78 19.40 3.67
C ASN A 182 7.02 19.16 4.96
N SER A 183 6.81 20.30 5.62
CA SER A 183 6.20 20.63 6.89
C SER A 183 4.71 20.26 6.96
N MET A 184 4.41 18.98 7.05
CA MET A 184 3.15 18.53 7.67
C MET A 184 3.44 17.55 8.80
N VAL A 185 4.27 17.99 9.75
CA VAL A 185 4.24 17.45 11.10
C VAL A 185 2.96 17.98 11.73
N ASN A 186 1.95 17.12 11.80
CA ASN A 186 0.81 17.36 12.68
C ASN A 186 1.39 17.51 14.09
N GLU A 187 1.32 18.72 14.62
CA GLU A 187 1.82 19.17 15.92
C GLU A 187 0.95 18.59 17.04
N GLN A 188 0.60 17.31 16.97
CA GLN A 188 -0.20 16.64 18.00
C GLN A 188 0.73 16.14 19.09
N VAL A 189 1.01 17.09 19.99
CA VAL A 189 1.41 16.91 21.39
C VAL A 189 2.63 16.00 21.54
N SER A 190 3.79 16.55 21.19
CA SER A 190 5.06 15.93 21.56
C SER A 190 5.07 15.66 23.07
N LEU A 191 5.30 14.40 23.46
CA LEU A 191 5.52 14.05 24.86
C LEU A 191 6.63 14.92 25.47
N ALA A 192 7.56 15.45 24.67
CA ALA A 192 8.60 16.37 25.11
C ALA A 192 8.06 17.77 25.48
N SER A 193 7.00 18.27 24.84
CA SER A 193 6.39 19.56 25.21
C SER A 193 5.54 19.42 26.48
N VAL A 194 4.78 18.33 26.62
CA VAL A 194 4.10 18.02 27.90
C VAL A 194 5.12 17.76 29.01
N PHE A 195 6.20 17.03 28.72
CA PHE A 195 7.28 16.79 29.67
C PHE A 195 7.99 18.09 30.05
N ARG A 196 8.21 19.03 29.13
CA ARG A 196 8.78 20.35 29.47
C ARG A 196 7.87 21.19 30.36
N THR A 197 6.56 21.19 30.11
CA THR A 197 5.60 21.94 30.95
C THR A 197 5.43 21.31 32.33
N VAL A 198 5.55 19.98 32.45
CA VAL A 198 5.41 19.26 33.73
C VAL A 198 6.75 19.16 34.50
N SER A 199 7.89 19.18 33.81
CA SER A 199 9.23 19.05 34.40
C SER A 199 9.71 20.28 35.16
N ASP A 200 8.93 21.37 35.18
CA ASP A 200 9.19 22.53 36.05
C ASP A 200 8.70 22.30 37.50
N SER A 201 7.94 21.21 37.74
CA SER A 201 7.54 20.82 39.09
C SER A 201 8.67 20.06 39.79
N LYS A 202 9.22 20.63 40.87
CA LYS A 202 10.21 19.97 41.75
C LYS A 202 9.72 18.61 42.29
N GLU A 203 8.42 18.36 42.30
CA GLU A 203 7.80 17.07 42.68
C GLU A 203 8.14 15.91 41.73
N LEU A 204 8.16 16.14 40.41
CA LEU A 204 8.36 15.02 39.49
C LEU A 204 9.81 14.49 39.52
N LYS A 205 10.79 15.35 39.79
CA LYS A 205 12.19 14.95 39.97
C LYS A 205 12.36 13.98 41.15
N ALA A 206 11.54 14.12 42.20
CA ALA A 206 11.51 13.20 43.34
C ALA A 206 10.78 11.88 43.03
N ILE A 207 9.75 11.92 42.18
CA ILE A 207 9.02 10.71 41.73
C ILE A 207 9.85 9.89 40.73
N ILE A 208 10.57 10.55 39.81
CA ILE A 208 11.42 9.91 38.80
C ILE A 208 12.62 9.22 39.46
N THR A 209 13.27 9.86 40.43
CA THR A 209 14.38 9.24 41.19
C THR A 209 13.92 8.00 41.97
N ARG A 210 12.75 8.06 42.63
CA ARG A 210 12.16 6.89 43.31
C ARG A 210 11.77 5.75 42.35
N ARG A 211 11.25 6.07 41.16
CA ARG A 211 10.92 5.04 40.14
C ARG A 211 12.15 4.46 39.45
N ALA A 212 13.17 5.28 39.19
CA ALA A 212 14.43 4.85 38.59
C ALA A 212 15.11 3.78 39.45
N HIS A 213 15.15 3.97 40.78
CA HIS A 213 15.73 2.96 41.68
C HIS A 213 15.03 1.59 41.63
N ARG A 214 13.69 1.54 41.54
CA ARG A 214 12.97 0.25 41.37
C ARG A 214 13.20 -0.38 40.00
N PHE A 215 13.37 0.45 38.96
CA PHE A 215 13.65 -0.03 37.61
C PHE A 215 15.07 -0.62 37.51
N PHE A 216 16.08 0.08 38.03
CA PHE A 216 17.46 -0.43 38.07
C PHE A 216 17.60 -1.71 38.89
N ALA A 217 16.82 -1.89 39.96
CA ALA A 217 16.81 -3.13 40.74
C ALA A 217 16.27 -4.35 39.95
N ARG A 218 15.37 -4.15 38.98
CA ARG A 218 14.80 -5.22 38.13
C ARG A 218 15.44 -5.34 36.75
N TYR A 219 16.27 -4.37 36.38
CA TYR A 219 16.98 -4.30 35.11
C TYR A 219 17.79 -5.56 34.75
N PRO A 220 18.58 -6.18 35.66
CA PRO A 220 19.37 -7.36 35.29
C PRO A 220 18.49 -8.58 34.96
N MET A 221 17.40 -8.78 35.71
CA MET A 221 16.43 -9.86 35.43
C MET A 221 15.72 -9.67 34.09
N MET A 222 15.36 -8.43 33.73
CA MET A 222 14.70 -8.15 32.46
C MET A 222 15.59 -8.37 31.24
N ILE A 223 16.89 -8.07 31.35
CA ILE A 223 17.86 -8.35 30.28
C ILE A 223 18.02 -9.85 30.09
N VAL A 224 18.16 -10.62 31.18
CA VAL A 224 18.30 -12.07 31.11
C VAL A 224 17.04 -12.73 30.54
N ALA A 225 15.85 -12.26 30.95
CA ALA A 225 14.58 -12.74 30.40
C ALA A 225 14.43 -12.37 28.91
N GLY A 226 14.85 -11.16 28.50
CA GLY A 226 14.82 -10.74 27.10
C GLY A 226 15.77 -11.55 26.21
N LEU A 227 16.96 -11.86 26.71
CA LEU A 227 17.96 -12.65 25.98
C LEU A 227 17.53 -14.12 25.87
N ALA A 228 16.92 -14.68 26.93
CA ALA A 228 16.30 -16.01 26.89
C ALA A 228 15.10 -16.05 25.92
N LEU A 229 14.28 -15.00 25.88
CA LEU A 229 13.15 -14.94 24.95
C LEU A 229 13.63 -14.90 23.49
N LEU A 230 14.72 -14.18 23.21
CA LEU A 230 15.29 -14.02 21.87
C LEU A 230 15.90 -15.32 21.32
N THR A 231 16.35 -16.24 22.19
CA THR A 231 16.83 -17.57 21.80
C THR A 231 15.74 -18.62 21.75
N ILE A 232 14.68 -18.52 22.57
CA ILE A 232 13.58 -19.49 22.61
C ILE A 232 12.58 -19.27 21.47
N LEU A 233 12.28 -18.02 21.11
CA LEU A 233 11.34 -17.69 20.03
C LEU A 233 11.64 -18.35 18.67
N PRO A 234 12.89 -18.40 18.17
CA PRO A 234 13.18 -19.07 16.91
C PRO A 234 13.02 -20.60 16.97
N PHE A 235 13.14 -21.22 18.14
CA PHE A 235 12.92 -22.67 18.31
C PHE A 235 11.44 -23.03 18.36
N VAL A 236 10.61 -22.18 18.98
CA VAL A 236 9.15 -22.41 19.06
C VAL A 236 8.48 -22.20 17.69
N PHE A 237 9.04 -21.36 16.82
CA PHE A 237 8.51 -21.13 15.48
C PHE A 237 8.92 -22.18 14.43
N LEU A 238 9.82 -23.12 14.79
CA LEU A 238 10.34 -24.17 13.92
C LEU A 238 9.64 -25.54 14.13
N ILE A 239 8.83 -25.67 15.19
CA ILE A 239 7.95 -26.83 15.49
C ILE A 239 6.56 -26.55 14.94
#